data_AF-A0A124E1W0-F1
#
_entry.id   AF-A0A124E1W0-F1
#
_cell.length_a   1.000
_cell.length_b   1.000
_cell.length_c   1.000
_cell.angle_alpha   90.00
_cell.angle_beta   90.00
_cell.angle_gamma   90.00
#
_symmetry.space_group_name_H-M   'P 1'
#
loop_
_entity.id
_entity.type
_entity.pdbx_description
1 polymer ?
#
loop_
_entity_poly.entity_id
_entity_poly.type
_entity_poly.pdbx_seq_one_letter_code
_entity_poly.pdbx_strand_id
1 'polypeptide(L)' 'MGERYERNDIPDLSAIGGQWDPREPRNHGGDYVVPRRLVAVLPGRNWPNTPEQCTAGHLDTEWIHDGQVLLCTGCGIDAT' A
#
# COMPACT_ATOMS: atom_id res chain seq x y z
N MET A 1 2.88 7.84 28.61
CA MET A 1 1.87 8.20 27.60
C MET A 1 2.56 8.12 26.25
N GLY A 2 2.18 7.17 25.39
CA GLY A 2 2.69 7.07 24.04
C GLY A 2 1.49 6.91 23.14
N GLU A 3 0.96 8.04 22.67
CA GLU A 3 -0.15 8.08 21.72
C GLU A 3 0.34 7.38 20.45
N ARG A 4 -0.03 6.10 20.33
CA ARG A 4 0.01 5.37 19.06
C ARG A 4 -0.93 6.13 18.14
N TYR A 5 -0.37 7.00 17.30
CA TYR A 5 -1.13 7.64 16.22
C TYR A 5 -1.95 6.56 15.52
N GLU A 6 -3.26 6.72 15.64
CA GLU A 6 -4.25 5.69 15.41
C GLU A 6 -4.33 5.36 13.92
N ARG A 7 -4.68 4.12 13.61
CA ARG A 7 -4.87 3.54 12.27
C ARG A 7 -6.01 4.21 11.47
N ASN A 8 -6.45 5.41 11.86
CA ASN A 8 -7.64 6.12 11.38
C ASN A 8 -7.40 6.92 10.10
N ASP A 9 -6.16 7.25 9.74
CA ASP A 9 -5.85 7.95 8.49
C ASP A 9 -5.69 7.00 7.28
N ILE A 10 -5.66 5.69 7.50
CA ILE A 10 -5.54 4.72 6.40
C ILE A 10 -6.94 4.52 5.81
N PRO A 11 -7.16 4.82 4.51
CA PRO A 11 -8.46 4.68 3.89
C PRO A 11 -8.98 3.24 3.97
N ASP A 12 -10.27 3.09 4.26
CA ASP A 12 -10.90 1.78 4.35
C ASP A 12 -11.18 1.21 2.94
N LEU A 13 -10.44 0.16 2.57
CA LEU A 13 -10.62 -0.50 1.27
C LEU A 13 -11.86 -1.40 1.21
N SER A 14 -12.56 -1.61 2.33
CA SER A 14 -13.67 -2.57 2.38
C SER A 14 -14.83 -2.16 1.44
N ALA A 15 -15.00 -0.87 1.19
CA ALA A 15 -15.96 -0.33 0.22
C ALA A 15 -15.74 -0.82 -1.22
N ILE A 16 -14.51 -1.21 -1.58
CA ILE A 16 -14.17 -1.81 -2.89
C ILE A 16 -13.89 -3.32 -2.77
N GLY A 17 -14.25 -3.93 -1.64
CA GLY A 17 -14.00 -5.35 -1.33
C GLY A 17 -12.54 -5.68 -1.02
N GLY A 18 -11.70 -4.66 -0.81
CA GLY A 18 -10.30 -4.81 -0.49
C GLY A 18 -10.03 -4.81 1.01
N GLN A 19 -8.78 -5.13 1.37
CA GLN A 19 -8.26 -5.01 2.72
C GLN A 19 -6.78 -4.65 2.68
N TRP A 20 -6.22 -4.17 3.78
CA TRP A 20 -4.77 -3.97 3.90
C TRP A 20 -4.11 -5.23 4.44
N ASP A 21 -2.97 -5.61 3.85
CA ASP A 21 -2.10 -6.62 4.43
C ASP A 21 -1.60 -6.14 5.80
N PRO A 22 -1.73 -6.94 6.88
CA PRO A 22 -1.29 -6.53 8.21
C PRO A 22 0.23 -6.44 8.35
N ARG A 23 1.01 -6.98 7.41
CA ARG A 23 2.46 -6.85 7.36
C ARG A 23 2.84 -5.47 6.86
N GLU A 24 3.59 -4.73 7.67
CA GLU A 24 4.26 -3.50 7.24
C GLU A 24 5.54 -3.84 6.44
N PRO A 25 5.59 -3.58 5.13
CA PRO A 25 6.83 -3.66 4.36
C PRO A 25 7.88 -2.71 4.92
N ARG A 26 9.13 -3.17 4.95
CA ARG A 26 10.24 -2.33 5.43
C ARG A 26 10.78 -1.40 4.35
N ASN A 27 10.80 -1.91 3.12
CA ASN A 27 11.39 -1.23 1.98
C ASN A 27 10.48 -1.35 0.75
N HIS A 28 10.64 -0.40 -0.19
CA HIS A 28 10.09 -0.44 -1.53
C HIS A 28 11.24 -0.24 -2.53
N GLY A 29 11.57 -1.26 -3.32
CA GLY A 29 12.66 -1.16 -4.32
C GLY A 29 14.05 -0.84 -3.73
N GLY A 30 14.25 -1.05 -2.43
CA GLY A 30 15.47 -0.70 -1.70
C GLY A 30 15.36 0.58 -0.85
N ASP A 31 14.34 1.40 -1.08
CA ASP A 31 14.07 2.61 -0.29
C ASP A 31 13.29 2.26 0.99
N TYR A 32 13.66 2.87 2.11
CA TYR A 32 12.99 2.64 3.39
C TYR A 32 11.64 3.36 3.45
N VAL A 33 10.56 2.63 3.76
CA VAL A 33 9.17 3.14 3.70
C VAL A 33 8.39 3.03 5.01
N VAL A 34 9.07 2.71 6.12
CA VAL A 34 8.45 2.63 7.44
C VAL A 34 8.50 4.00 8.12
N PRO A 35 7.47 4.37 8.91
CA PRO A 35 6.25 3.61 9.20
C PRO A 35 5.10 3.89 8.22
N ARG A 36 4.04 3.06 8.29
CA ARG A 36 2.69 3.31 7.75
C ARG A 36 2.42 3.00 6.27
N ARG A 37 3.35 2.44 5.51
CA ARG A 37 2.99 1.91 4.18
C ARG A 37 2.47 0.49 4.30
N LEU A 38 1.30 0.23 3.73
CA LEU A 38 0.67 -1.09 3.69
C LEU A 38 0.47 -1.53 2.25
N VAL A 39 0.31 -2.83 2.05
CA VAL A 39 0.00 -3.41 0.75
C VAL A 39 -1.51 -3.64 0.66
N ALA A 40 -2.14 -3.12 -0.39
CA ALA A 40 -3.56 -3.36 -0.63
C ALA A 40 -3.77 -4.78 -1.15
N VAL A 41 -4.70 -5.53 -0.56
CA VAL A 41 -5.18 -6.82 -1.07
C VAL A 41 -6.54 -6.58 -1.69
N LEU A 42 -6.63 -6.65 -3.01
CA LEU A 42 -7.84 -6.32 -3.77
C LEU A 42 -8.39 -7.57 -4.50
N PRO A 43 -9.71 -7.75 -4.57
CA PRO A 43 -10.31 -8.86 -5.29
C PRO A 43 -9.97 -8.78 -6.79
N GLY A 44 -9.56 -9.91 -7.38
CA GLY A 44 -9.22 -9.99 -8.79
C GLY A 44 -7.87 -9.36 -9.17
N ARG A 45 -7.09 -8.85 -8.20
CA ARG A 45 -5.77 -8.26 -8.44
C ARG A 45 -4.70 -9.02 -7.68
N ASN A 46 -3.70 -9.49 -8.42
CA ASN A 46 -2.49 -10.09 -7.86
C ASN A 46 -1.30 -9.18 -8.16
N TRP A 47 -0.48 -8.93 -7.15
CA TRP A 47 0.75 -8.17 -7.32
C TRP A 47 1.89 -9.11 -7.73
N PRO A 48 2.61 -8.80 -8.81
CA PRO A 48 3.70 -9.66 -9.27
C PRO A 48 4.90 -9.65 -8.32
N ASN A 49 5.06 -8.61 -7.50
CA ASN A 49 6.21 -8.44 -6.62
C ASN A 49 5.79 -8.14 -5.17
N THR A 50 6.68 -8.47 -4.23
CA THR A 50 6.64 -7.89 -2.88
C THR A 50 7.23 -6.48 -2.89
N PRO A 51 6.88 -5.59 -1.95
CA PRO A 51 7.46 -4.25 -1.90
C PRO A 51 8.99 -4.26 -1.86
N GLU A 52 9.59 -5.14 -1.05
CA GLU A 52 11.05 -5.22 -0.92
C GLU A 52 11.77 -5.66 -2.19
N GLN A 53 11.05 -6.26 -3.14
CA GLN A 53 11.57 -6.74 -4.43
C GLN A 53 10.93 -5.99 -5.60
N CYS A 54 10.20 -4.90 -5.34
CA CYS A 54 9.50 -4.18 -6.39
C CYS A 54 10.49 -3.51 -7.35
N THR A 55 10.27 -3.70 -8.64
CA THR A 55 11.06 -3.09 -9.72
C THR A 55 10.26 -2.05 -10.51
N ALA A 56 9.04 -1.74 -10.06
CA ALA A 56 8.20 -0.73 -10.68
C ALA A 56 8.84 0.65 -10.53
N GLY A 57 8.74 1.46 -11.59
CA GLY A 57 9.19 2.84 -11.58
C GLY A 57 8.34 3.73 -10.67
N HIS A 58 8.84 4.92 -10.38
CA HIS A 58 8.19 5.87 -9.47
C HIS A 58 6.81 6.34 -9.96
N LEU A 59 6.54 6.21 -11.27
CA LEU A 59 5.27 6.62 -11.90
C LEU A 59 4.34 5.44 -12.19
N ASP A 60 4.77 4.20 -11.90
CA ASP A 60 3.97 2.99 -12.13
C ASP A 60 2.92 2.84 -11.03
N THR A 61 2.04 3.84 -10.93
CA THR A 61 1.05 4.01 -9.87
C THR A 61 -0.35 4.19 -10.43
N GLU A 62 -1.36 3.81 -9.65
CA GLU A 62 -2.77 3.96 -10.00
C GLU A 62 -3.58 4.45 -8.81
N TRP A 63 -4.45 5.43 -9.06
CA TRP A 63 -5.43 5.90 -8.10
C TRP A 63 -6.63 4.95 -8.04
N ILE A 64 -6.97 4.50 -6.84
CA ILE A 64 -8.14 3.67 -6.54
C ILE A 64 -9.04 4.36 -5.52
N HIS A 65 -10.16 3.73 -5.19
CA HIS A 65 -11.06 4.17 -4.12
C HIS A 65 -11.44 5.65 -4.29
N ASP A 66 -11.98 5.98 -5.48
CA ASP A 66 -12.39 7.34 -5.85
C ASP A 66 -11.27 8.40 -5.74
N GLY A 67 -10.02 7.99 -5.98
CA GLY A 67 -8.86 8.90 -5.94
C GLY A 67 -8.30 9.15 -4.54
N GLN A 68 -8.71 8.35 -3.54
CA GLN A 68 -8.22 8.49 -2.17
C GLN A 68 -6.91 7.74 -1.92
N VAL A 69 -6.64 6.69 -2.68
CA VAL A 69 -5.46 5.84 -2.49
C VAL A 69 -4.68 5.71 -3.79
N LEU A 70 -3.40 6.05 -3.76
CA LEU A 70 -2.46 5.82 -4.84
C LEU A 70 -1.70 4.52 -4.54
N LEU A 71 -1.80 3.53 -5.42
CA LEU A 71 -1.08 2.26 -5.28
C LEU A 71 0.02 2.11 -6.32
N CYS A 72 1.15 1.54 -5.92
CA CYS A 72 2.11 0.99 -6.88
C CYS A 72 1.47 -0.20 -7.63
N THR A 73 1.50 -0.17 -8.96
CA THR A 73 0.93 -1.25 -9.78
C THR A 73 1.76 -2.53 -9.77
N GLY A 74 3.04 -2.46 -9.35
CA GLY A 74 3.95 -3.60 -9.30
C GLY A 74 3.94 -4.39 -7.99
N CYS A 75 3.64 -3.76 -6.85
CA CYS A 75 3.62 -4.44 -5.54
C CYS A 75 2.40 -4.12 -4.66
N GLY A 76 1.52 -3.21 -5.08
CA GLY A 76 0.32 -2.86 -4.34
C GLY A 76 0.54 -2.03 -3.09
N ILE A 77 1.76 -1.56 -2.84
CA ILE A 77 2.04 -0.68 -1.71
C ILE A 77 1.32 0.66 -1.88
N ASP A 78 0.80 1.17 -0.78
CA ASP A 78 0.33 2.55 -0.67
C ASP A 78 1.46 3.54 -0.95
N ALA A 79 1.20 4.48 -1.85
CA ALA A 79 2.09 5.53 -2.31
C ALA A 79 1.47 6.93 -2.15
N THR A 80 0.36 7.05 -1.41
CA THR A 80 -0.28 8.35 -1.09
C THR A 80 0.64 9.30 -0.35
#